data_AF-A0A1I7U907-F1
#
_entry.id   AF-A0A1I7U907-F1
#
_cell.length_a   1.000
_cell.length_b   1.000
_cell.length_c   1.000
_cell.angle_alpha   90.00
_cell.angle_beta   90.00
_cell.angle_gamma   90.00
#
_symmetry.space_group_name_H-M   'P 1'
#
loop_
_entity.id
_entity.type
_entity.pdbx_description
1 polymer ?
#
loop_
_entity_poly.entity_id
_entity_poly.type
_entity_poly.pdbx_seq_one_letter_code
_entity_poly.pdbx_strand_id
1 'polypeptide(L)'
;MHSIPFLLLLLLFHVASYVECVCRDTDTCIERVKEVVAAPRRFWFGEQRSALCSHHRNSRSLECGGPPQLANFHSIASRLFRVKTFHSAYLRNLNIFPRVTYRASPGHYRACEHDFFSGNTSAVEADPDMEPVEPFRIRRRPEITWSELQFDDQYTVVFTDVGYATLNYLAVDFPKATKILKDYEPTENYRPSPNPMVVLVFRKGRIDIEAPKTEEDFDLPSFMLKHELEDDLVGLSIVIASNDPFAIEKQRIRGKVDYCHSLLQNKIMSNPPRHHSILQRLPIDEIDSWLSVSFEQFSMNANACCQRILLPKMSVFLDPLGDISISALTTLTPPSVSSMRITSSQSNYINYHRQTRNFVELSNEKFSLAIIDAHHGHLHWLEVDIPAANLNAANGNGLTPIPFS
;
A
#
# COMPACT_ATOMS: atom_id res chain seq x y z
N MET A 1 -19.32 -57.49 -2.29
CA MET A 1 -17.97 -56.90 -2.47
C MET A 1 -18.14 -55.55 -3.16
N HIS A 2 -17.35 -54.57 -2.73
CA HIS A 2 -17.07 -53.26 -3.34
C HIS A 2 -17.78 -52.03 -2.76
N SER A 3 -16.95 -51.34 -1.96
CA SER A 3 -16.64 -49.91 -2.10
C SER A 3 -17.53 -48.90 -1.39
N ILE A 4 -17.50 -48.95 -0.05
CA ILE A 4 -17.74 -47.79 0.81
C ILE A 4 -16.64 -47.66 1.89
N PRO A 5 -15.36 -47.41 1.54
CA PRO A 5 -14.46 -46.81 2.54
C PRO A 5 -13.61 -45.64 2.03
N PHE A 6 -13.93 -45.04 0.87
CA PHE A 6 -13.15 -43.91 0.35
C PHE A 6 -13.76 -42.53 0.67
N LEU A 7 -15.08 -42.43 0.80
CA LEU A 7 -15.75 -41.14 1.01
C LEU A 7 -15.61 -40.61 2.45
N LEU A 8 -15.49 -41.50 3.44
CA LEU A 8 -15.31 -41.11 4.84
C LEU A 8 -13.87 -40.67 5.15
N LEU A 9 -12.89 -41.11 4.36
CA LEU A 9 -11.49 -40.68 4.51
C LEU A 9 -11.29 -39.26 3.97
N LEU A 10 -11.99 -38.88 2.89
CA LEU A 10 -11.92 -37.54 2.31
C LEU A 10 -12.59 -36.45 3.17
N LEU A 11 -13.59 -36.81 3.97
CA LEU A 11 -14.25 -35.87 4.89
C LEU A 11 -13.45 -35.59 6.17
N LEU A 12 -12.53 -36.48 6.56
CA LEU A 12 -11.63 -36.27 7.70
C LEU A 12 -10.43 -35.37 7.35
N PHE A 13 -10.13 -35.14 6.07
CA PHE A 13 -9.09 -34.21 5.63
C PHE A 13 -9.55 -32.76 5.46
N HIS A 14 -10.81 -32.43 5.76
CA HIS A 14 -11.37 -31.08 5.55
C HIS A 14 -11.79 -30.33 6.82
N VAL A 15 -11.41 -30.83 8.02
CA VAL A 15 -11.73 -30.16 9.31
C VAL A 15 -10.47 -29.91 10.16
N ALA A 16 -9.31 -29.86 9.52
CA ALA A 16 -8.05 -29.54 10.17
C ALA A 16 -7.34 -28.40 9.44
N SER A 17 -8.04 -27.28 9.18
CA SER A 17 -7.36 -25.98 9.10
C SER A 17 -6.96 -25.57 10.52
N TYR A 18 -6.06 -26.34 11.11
CA TYR A 18 -5.20 -25.80 12.15
C TYR A 18 -4.37 -24.74 11.44
N VAL A 19 -4.54 -23.50 11.84
CA VAL A 19 -3.50 -22.50 11.69
C VAL A 19 -2.30 -23.10 12.42
N GLU A 20 -1.43 -23.80 11.69
CA GLU A 20 -0.13 -24.17 12.22
C GLU A 20 0.59 -22.85 12.50
N CYS A 21 0.53 -22.39 13.75
CA CYS A 21 1.54 -21.45 14.24
C CYS A 21 2.88 -22.12 13.97
N VAL A 22 3.61 -21.60 12.98
CA VAL A 22 4.89 -22.16 12.52
C VAL A 22 5.89 -22.20 13.67
N CYS A 23 5.75 -21.31 14.65
CA CYS A 23 6.58 -21.29 15.83
C CYS A 23 5.82 -21.74 17.10
N ARG A 24 6.21 -22.90 17.63
CA ARG A 24 5.57 -23.54 18.81
C ARG A 24 6.04 -22.96 20.15
N ASP A 25 7.23 -22.40 20.20
CA ASP A 25 7.88 -21.84 21.39
C ASP A 25 8.70 -20.58 21.05
N THR A 26 8.96 -19.75 22.06
CA THR A 26 9.63 -18.44 21.93
C THR A 26 11.02 -18.54 21.29
N ASP A 27 11.82 -19.55 21.63
CA ASP A 27 13.18 -19.69 21.12
C ASP A 27 13.17 -20.02 19.63
N THR A 28 12.30 -20.94 19.22
CA THR A 28 12.07 -21.26 17.80
C THR A 28 11.60 -20.03 17.03
N CYS A 29 10.71 -19.20 17.59
CA CYS A 29 10.30 -17.95 16.96
C CYS A 29 11.50 -17.00 16.76
N ILE A 30 12.31 -16.82 17.79
CA ILE A 30 13.45 -15.88 17.77
C ILE A 30 14.49 -16.32 16.74
N GLU A 31 14.81 -17.61 16.68
CA GLU A 31 15.74 -18.12 15.66
C GLU A 31 15.18 -17.92 14.25
N ARG A 32 13.89 -18.20 14.05
CA ARG A 32 13.27 -17.96 12.75
C ARG A 32 13.29 -16.48 12.36
N VAL A 33 12.98 -15.58 13.30
CA VAL A 33 13.10 -14.14 13.10
C VAL A 33 14.52 -13.75 12.68
N LYS A 34 15.55 -14.25 13.37
CA LYS A 34 16.96 -13.96 13.06
C LYS A 34 17.33 -14.36 11.63
N GLU A 35 16.84 -15.51 11.16
CA GLU A 35 17.02 -15.95 9.77
C GLU A 35 16.34 -15.00 8.78
N VAL A 36 15.07 -14.67 9.02
CA VAL A 36 14.27 -13.83 8.11
C VAL A 36 14.84 -12.42 8.00
N VAL A 37 15.25 -11.81 9.11
CA VAL A 37 15.79 -10.45 9.08
C VAL A 37 17.17 -10.35 8.41
N ALA A 38 17.91 -11.46 8.38
CA ALA A 38 19.21 -11.54 7.73
C ALA A 38 19.11 -11.78 6.21
N ALA A 39 17.97 -12.29 5.71
CA ALA A 39 17.78 -12.66 4.31
C ALA A 39 17.86 -11.44 3.35
N PRO A 40 18.80 -11.42 2.38
CA PRO A 40 19.04 -10.24 1.52
C PRO A 40 18.16 -10.18 0.25
N ARG A 41 17.34 -11.20 -0.02
CA ARG A 41 16.55 -11.37 -1.25
C ARG A 41 15.06 -11.55 -1.03
N ARG A 42 14.56 -11.32 0.19
CA ARG A 42 13.16 -11.62 0.54
C ARG A 42 12.19 -10.47 0.21
N PHE A 43 12.67 -9.24 0.15
CA PHE A 43 11.85 -8.04 -0.01
C PHE A 43 12.33 -7.21 -1.18
N TRP A 44 11.50 -6.25 -1.62
CA TRP A 44 11.72 -5.42 -2.81
C TRP A 44 13.02 -4.62 -2.85
N PHE A 45 13.69 -4.46 -1.70
CA PHE A 45 14.97 -3.78 -1.59
C PHE A 45 16.18 -4.74 -1.66
N GLY A 46 17.39 -4.19 -1.54
CA GLY A 46 18.61 -5.00 -1.49
C GLY A 46 18.95 -5.67 -2.81
N GLU A 47 19.34 -6.94 -2.76
CA GLU A 47 19.78 -7.67 -3.95
C GLU A 47 18.66 -7.85 -4.98
N GLN A 48 17.40 -7.96 -4.53
CA GLN A 48 16.24 -8.06 -5.41
C GLN A 48 16.05 -6.77 -6.23
N ARG A 49 16.14 -5.61 -5.58
CA ARG A 49 16.14 -4.31 -6.26
C ARG A 49 17.30 -4.18 -7.23
N SER A 50 18.51 -4.47 -6.76
CA SER A 50 19.72 -4.35 -7.58
C SER A 50 19.60 -5.20 -8.84
N ALA A 51 19.15 -6.46 -8.73
CA ALA A 51 18.94 -7.34 -9.87
C ALA A 51 17.88 -6.80 -10.85
N LEU A 52 16.73 -6.32 -10.34
CA LEU A 52 15.64 -5.80 -11.18
C LEU A 52 16.03 -4.50 -11.91
N CYS A 53 16.79 -3.63 -11.24
CA CYS A 53 17.03 -2.25 -11.65
C CYS A 53 18.38 -2.01 -12.34
N SER A 54 19.22 -3.05 -12.45
CA SER A 54 20.47 -3.00 -13.21
C SER A 54 20.25 -2.77 -14.71
N HIS A 55 19.06 -3.08 -15.24
CA HIS A 55 18.73 -2.90 -16.65
C HIS A 55 18.04 -1.55 -16.90
N HIS A 56 18.58 -0.73 -17.81
CA HIS A 56 18.05 0.61 -18.15
C HIS A 56 16.55 0.63 -18.52
N ARG A 57 16.02 -0.45 -19.11
CA ARG A 57 14.58 -0.57 -19.44
C ARG A 57 13.66 -0.58 -18.21
N ASN A 58 14.15 -1.08 -17.07
CA ASN A 58 13.38 -1.19 -15.83
C ASN A 58 13.61 0.00 -14.89
N SER A 59 14.47 0.96 -15.25
CA SER A 59 14.83 2.11 -14.39
C SER A 59 13.64 3.00 -14.00
N ARG A 60 12.54 2.94 -14.77
CA ARG A 60 11.28 3.64 -14.50
C ARG A 60 10.26 2.80 -13.73
N SER A 61 10.59 1.57 -13.33
CA SER A 61 9.71 0.74 -12.52
C SER A 61 9.55 1.34 -11.11
N LEU A 62 8.34 1.23 -10.56
CA LEU A 62 8.04 1.59 -9.19
C LEU A 62 9.01 0.91 -8.22
N GLU A 63 9.31 -0.37 -8.50
CA GLU A 63 10.20 -1.23 -7.71
C GLU A 63 11.65 -0.74 -7.66
N CYS A 64 12.03 0.14 -8.59
CA CYS A 64 13.36 0.72 -8.63
C CYS A 64 13.52 1.99 -7.79
N GLY A 65 12.43 2.63 -7.39
CA GLY A 65 12.49 3.75 -6.44
C GLY A 65 12.70 3.26 -5.01
N GLY A 66 13.40 4.02 -4.17
CA GLY A 66 13.48 3.76 -2.73
C GLY A 66 14.43 4.75 -2.03
N PRO A 67 14.32 4.95 -0.70
CA PRO A 67 15.09 5.96 0.01
C PRO A 67 16.60 5.86 -0.27
N PRO A 68 17.29 6.92 -0.75
CA PRO A 68 18.69 6.86 -1.15
C PRO A 68 19.62 6.46 -0.01
N GLN A 69 19.32 6.91 1.20
CA GLN A 69 20.09 6.58 2.40
C GLN A 69 20.02 5.09 2.78
N LEU A 70 19.00 4.37 2.28
CA LEU A 70 18.83 2.93 2.52
C LEU A 70 19.27 2.06 1.33
N ALA A 71 19.81 2.65 0.26
CA ALA A 71 20.11 1.93 -0.97
C ALA A 71 21.19 0.84 -0.78
N ASN A 72 22.12 1.04 0.16
CA ASN A 72 23.26 0.14 0.40
C ASN A 72 22.97 -0.99 1.41
N PHE A 73 21.73 -1.12 1.88
CA PHE A 73 21.35 -2.08 2.91
C PHE A 73 20.35 -3.11 2.34
N HIS A 74 20.75 -4.39 2.38
CA HIS A 74 20.16 -5.43 1.54
C HIS A 74 19.17 -6.37 2.26
N SER A 75 19.20 -6.41 3.59
CA SER A 75 18.28 -7.18 4.43
C SER A 75 17.54 -6.27 5.43
N ILE A 76 16.49 -6.78 6.08
CA ILE A 76 15.78 -6.05 7.15
C ILE A 76 16.78 -5.58 8.20
N ALA A 77 17.63 -6.47 8.68
CA ALA A 77 18.54 -6.16 9.78
C ALA A 77 19.60 -5.13 9.36
N SER A 78 20.16 -5.24 8.16
CA SER A 78 21.12 -4.25 7.64
C SER A 78 20.50 -2.85 7.54
N ARG A 79 19.20 -2.75 7.19
CA ARG A 79 18.45 -1.49 7.10
C ARG A 79 18.13 -0.92 8.47
N LEU A 80 17.62 -1.75 9.37
CA LEU A 80 17.33 -1.36 10.75
C LEU A 80 18.57 -0.79 11.44
N PHE A 81 19.68 -1.52 11.41
CA PHE A 81 20.91 -1.13 12.11
C PHE A 81 21.83 -0.24 11.29
N ARG A 82 21.46 0.12 10.04
CA ARG A 82 22.27 0.93 9.11
C ARG A 82 23.71 0.40 8.94
N VAL A 83 23.86 -0.93 8.87
CA VAL A 83 25.14 -1.63 8.69
C VAL A 83 25.18 -2.38 7.37
N LYS A 84 26.29 -2.31 6.62
CA LYS A 84 26.45 -3.02 5.33
C LYS A 84 26.48 -4.54 5.50
N THR A 85 27.10 -5.01 6.58
CA THR A 85 27.21 -6.43 6.91
C THR A 85 26.57 -6.64 8.28
N PHE A 86 25.45 -7.35 8.30
CA PHE A 86 24.76 -7.68 9.53
C PHE A 86 25.42 -8.90 10.21
N HIS A 87 25.49 -8.87 11.55
CA HIS A 87 25.95 -9.99 12.37
C HIS A 87 24.86 -10.36 13.38
N SER A 88 24.65 -11.65 13.66
CA SER A 88 23.62 -12.10 14.62
C SER A 88 23.80 -11.54 16.03
N ALA A 89 25.01 -11.08 16.36
CA ALA A 89 25.35 -10.45 17.64
C ALA A 89 24.54 -9.19 17.96
N TYR A 90 24.04 -8.46 16.94
CA TYR A 90 23.14 -7.32 17.15
C TYR A 90 21.78 -7.73 17.75
N LEU A 91 21.43 -9.02 17.66
CA LEU A 91 20.19 -9.61 18.17
C LEU A 91 20.45 -10.63 19.29
N ARG A 92 21.62 -10.56 19.94
CA ARG A 92 22.04 -11.52 20.98
C ARG A 92 21.17 -11.48 22.24
N ASN A 93 20.56 -10.32 22.54
CA ASN A 93 19.76 -10.10 23.74
C ASN A 93 18.28 -10.43 23.54
N LEU A 94 17.88 -10.88 22.34
CA LEU A 94 16.52 -11.32 22.09
C LEU A 94 16.18 -12.53 22.96
N ASN A 95 15.17 -12.37 23.80
CA ASN A 95 14.61 -13.42 24.66
C ASN A 95 13.08 -13.36 24.75
N ILE A 96 12.46 -12.39 24.08
CA ILE A 96 11.01 -12.23 23.97
C ILE A 96 10.63 -12.31 22.50
N PHE A 97 9.59 -13.07 22.18
CA PHE A 97 8.91 -13.01 20.90
C PHE A 97 7.57 -12.25 21.06
N PRO A 98 7.49 -10.97 20.68
CA PRO A 98 6.25 -10.21 20.81
C PRO A 98 5.23 -10.71 19.77
N ARG A 99 4.14 -11.30 20.26
CA ARG A 99 2.98 -11.69 19.45
C ARG A 99 2.15 -10.47 19.15
N VAL A 100 2.00 -10.17 17.86
CA VAL A 100 1.28 -8.98 17.37
C VAL A 100 0.01 -9.45 16.68
N THR A 101 -1.14 -9.12 17.26
CA THR A 101 -2.44 -9.55 16.75
C THR A 101 -3.29 -8.35 16.36
N TYR A 102 -3.65 -8.28 15.08
CA TYR A 102 -4.57 -7.27 14.56
C TYR A 102 -6.00 -7.80 14.60
N ARG A 103 -6.92 -7.02 15.17
CA ARG A 103 -8.36 -7.25 15.03
C ARG A 103 -8.81 -6.70 13.67
N ALA A 104 -8.67 -7.53 12.64
CA ALA A 104 -9.05 -7.19 11.28
C ALA A 104 -10.55 -6.87 11.23
N SER A 105 -10.86 -5.63 10.86
CA SER A 105 -12.23 -5.13 10.78
C SER A 105 -12.66 -5.17 9.32
N PRO A 106 -13.47 -6.17 8.91
CA PRO A 106 -13.96 -6.25 7.55
C PRO A 106 -14.83 -5.05 7.23
N GLY A 107 -14.95 -4.72 5.95
CA GLY A 107 -15.81 -3.63 5.53
C GLY A 107 -15.58 -3.14 4.13
N HIS A 108 -16.46 -2.24 3.72
CA HIS A 108 -16.37 -1.51 2.47
C HIS A 108 -15.53 -0.25 2.63
N TYR A 109 -14.75 0.08 1.61
CA TYR A 109 -14.01 1.33 1.54
C TYR A 109 -13.86 1.77 0.09
N ARG A 110 -13.80 3.08 -0.12
CA ARG A 110 -13.58 3.67 -1.45
C ARG A 110 -12.10 4.02 -1.61
N ALA A 111 -11.51 3.59 -2.72
CA ALA A 111 -10.13 3.90 -3.09
C ALA A 111 -10.00 3.92 -4.62
N CYS A 112 -9.16 4.78 -5.20
CA CYS A 112 -8.99 4.86 -6.66
C CYS A 112 -10.36 4.89 -7.40
N GLU A 113 -11.31 5.71 -6.95
CA GLU A 113 -12.67 5.84 -7.50
C GLU A 113 -13.55 4.57 -7.54
N HIS A 114 -13.13 3.51 -6.87
CA HIS A 114 -13.87 2.24 -6.79
C HIS A 114 -14.21 1.87 -5.35
N ASP A 115 -15.35 1.22 -5.16
CA ASP A 115 -15.77 0.71 -3.86
C ASP A 115 -15.30 -0.74 -3.68
N PHE A 116 -14.31 -0.93 -2.82
CA PHE A 116 -13.73 -2.22 -2.48
C PHE A 116 -14.39 -2.83 -1.23
N PHE A 117 -14.25 -4.15 -1.10
CA PHE A 117 -14.61 -4.89 0.11
C PHE A 117 -13.41 -5.73 0.55
N SER A 118 -13.01 -5.63 1.83
CA SER A 118 -11.92 -6.45 2.39
C SER A 118 -12.46 -7.44 3.41
N GLY A 119 -12.43 -8.73 3.01
CA GLY A 119 -12.37 -9.95 3.83
C GLY A 119 -13.48 -10.24 4.85
N ASN A 120 -13.44 -11.46 5.41
CA ASN A 120 -14.30 -11.94 6.51
C ASN A 120 -13.52 -12.42 7.74
N THR A 121 -12.19 -12.41 7.68
CA THR A 121 -11.30 -12.86 8.76
C THR A 121 -11.21 -11.82 9.86
N SER A 122 -11.48 -12.24 11.10
CA SER A 122 -11.55 -11.36 12.27
C SER A 122 -10.20 -10.97 12.86
N ALA A 123 -9.15 -11.75 12.57
CA ALA A 123 -7.83 -11.53 13.15
C ALA A 123 -6.70 -11.82 12.14
N VAL A 124 -5.58 -11.14 12.34
CA VAL A 124 -4.29 -11.40 11.67
C VAL A 124 -3.24 -11.45 12.77
N GLU A 125 -2.60 -12.60 12.93
CA GLU A 125 -1.44 -12.74 13.81
C GLU A 125 -0.17 -12.59 12.99
N ALA A 126 0.76 -11.79 13.47
CA ALA A 126 2.06 -11.60 12.84
C ALA A 126 2.95 -12.82 13.08
N ASP A 127 3.53 -13.33 12.01
CA ASP A 127 4.44 -14.47 12.01
C ASP A 127 5.56 -14.21 10.99
N PRO A 128 6.82 -14.62 11.25
CA PRO A 128 7.92 -14.42 10.31
C PRO A 128 7.69 -15.05 8.93
N ASP A 129 6.85 -16.07 8.85
CA ASP A 129 6.46 -16.78 7.64
C ASP A 129 4.99 -16.53 7.25
N MET A 130 4.36 -15.49 7.81
CA MET A 130 3.03 -15.07 7.40
C MET A 130 2.99 -14.71 5.91
N GLU A 131 1.86 -15.02 5.27
CA GLU A 131 1.53 -14.43 3.99
C GLU A 131 1.38 -12.90 4.13
N PRO A 132 1.85 -12.10 3.15
CA PRO A 132 1.67 -10.66 3.17
C PRO A 132 0.21 -10.26 3.38
N VAL A 133 -0.04 -9.34 4.32
CA VAL A 133 -1.39 -8.88 4.64
C VAL A 133 -1.68 -7.49 4.07
N GLU A 134 -2.91 -7.30 3.60
CA GLU A 134 -3.41 -6.01 3.11
C GLU A 134 -3.33 -4.91 4.19
N PRO A 135 -2.71 -3.75 3.90
CA PRO A 135 -2.66 -2.60 4.79
C PRO A 135 -4.00 -2.19 5.41
N PHE A 136 -5.10 -2.26 4.67
CA PHE A 136 -6.44 -1.98 5.18
C PHE A 136 -6.82 -2.90 6.35
N ARG A 137 -6.44 -4.18 6.31
CA ARG A 137 -6.78 -5.15 7.37
C ARG A 137 -6.00 -4.91 8.65
N ILE A 138 -4.80 -4.36 8.55
CA ILE A 138 -3.94 -4.01 9.68
C ILE A 138 -3.97 -2.52 10.04
N ARG A 139 -4.92 -1.75 9.50
CA ARG A 139 -5.01 -0.29 9.70
C ARG A 139 -5.21 0.19 11.14
N ARG A 140 -5.60 -0.71 12.04
CA ARG A 140 -5.86 -0.40 13.45
C ARG A 140 -4.70 -0.93 14.30
N ARG A 141 -4.39 -0.23 15.39
CA ARG A 141 -3.34 -0.64 16.33
C ARG A 141 -3.55 -2.10 16.78
N PRO A 142 -2.52 -2.95 16.73
CA PRO A 142 -2.62 -4.33 17.16
C PRO A 142 -2.58 -4.45 18.69
N GLU A 143 -2.96 -5.62 19.17
CA GLU A 143 -2.68 -6.09 20.52
C GLU A 143 -1.30 -6.76 20.52
N ILE A 144 -0.50 -6.48 21.55
CA ILE A 144 0.87 -6.98 21.68
C ILE A 144 0.98 -7.74 22.99
N THR A 145 1.39 -9.00 22.92
CA THR A 145 1.49 -9.89 24.09
C THR A 145 2.65 -10.87 23.94
N TRP A 146 3.11 -11.45 25.05
CA TRP A 146 4.04 -12.59 25.07
C TRP A 146 3.89 -13.34 26.40
N SER A 147 4.42 -14.56 26.50
CA SER A 147 4.18 -15.50 27.61
C SER A 147 4.64 -14.98 28.97
N GLU A 148 5.76 -14.27 29.02
CA GLU A 148 6.39 -13.82 30.26
C GLU A 148 5.97 -12.40 30.68
N LEU A 149 5.08 -11.73 29.93
CA LEU A 149 4.71 -10.34 30.17
C LEU A 149 4.09 -10.16 31.57
N GLN A 150 4.85 -9.59 32.51
CA GLN A 150 4.34 -9.24 33.83
C GLN A 150 3.79 -7.81 33.83
N PHE A 151 2.86 -7.53 34.76
CA PHE A 151 2.26 -6.20 34.91
C PHE A 151 3.21 -5.14 35.49
N ASP A 152 4.25 -5.57 36.19
CA ASP A 152 5.23 -4.69 36.84
C ASP A 152 6.44 -4.37 35.95
N ASP A 153 6.60 -5.11 34.84
CA ASP A 153 7.64 -4.81 33.86
C ASP A 153 7.29 -3.56 33.04
N GLN A 154 8.31 -2.84 32.60
CA GLN A 154 8.16 -1.65 31.76
C GLN A 154 9.02 -1.78 30.51
N TYR A 155 8.38 -1.58 29.36
CA TYR A 155 9.02 -1.68 28.05
C TYR A 155 8.75 -0.46 27.18
N THR A 156 9.66 -0.24 26.23
CA THR A 156 9.47 0.64 25.09
C THR A 156 9.18 -0.19 23.86
N VAL A 157 8.07 0.09 23.18
CA VAL A 157 7.61 -0.62 21.99
C VAL A 157 7.70 0.31 20.79
N VAL A 158 8.40 -0.14 19.75
CA VAL A 158 8.64 0.62 18.51
C VAL A 158 8.15 -0.18 17.33
N PHE A 159 7.33 0.42 16.46
CA PHE A 159 7.03 -0.13 15.14
C PHE A 159 7.74 0.73 14.12
N THR A 160 8.41 0.11 13.15
CA THR A 160 9.12 0.82 12.09
C THR A 160 8.96 0.12 10.75
N ASP A 161 8.60 0.87 9.72
CA ASP A 161 8.64 0.44 8.34
C ASP A 161 10.10 0.41 7.86
N VAL A 162 10.61 -0.78 7.59
CA VAL A 162 12.02 -0.98 7.24
C VAL A 162 12.30 -0.67 5.76
N GLY A 163 11.28 -0.75 4.91
CA GLY A 163 11.39 -0.36 3.51
C GLY A 163 11.66 1.14 3.36
N TYR A 164 11.02 1.94 4.22
CA TYR A 164 11.00 3.39 4.12
C TYR A 164 11.66 4.13 5.29
N ALA A 165 12.18 3.42 6.30
CA ALA A 165 12.68 3.97 7.56
C ALA A 165 11.68 4.97 8.16
N THR A 166 10.43 4.56 8.31
CA THR A 166 9.39 5.39 8.91
C THR A 166 9.05 4.83 10.28
N LEU A 167 9.02 5.68 11.31
CA LEU A 167 8.50 5.29 12.61
C LEU A 167 6.98 5.16 12.48
N ASN A 168 6.39 4.03 12.86
CA ASN A 168 4.96 3.77 12.71
C ASN A 168 4.20 3.79 14.05
N TYR A 169 4.88 3.53 15.16
CA TYR A 169 4.32 3.55 16.50
C TYR A 169 5.44 3.67 17.52
N LEU A 170 5.23 4.46 18.57
CA LEU A 170 6.15 4.54 19.70
C LEU A 170 5.35 4.64 21.01
N ALA A 171 5.54 3.66 21.88
CA ALA A 171 4.96 3.63 23.21
C ALA A 171 6.01 3.30 24.26
N VAL A 172 5.86 3.89 25.44
CA VAL A 172 6.77 3.74 26.58
C VAL A 172 5.97 3.33 27.81
N ASP A 173 6.65 2.79 28.81
CA ASP A 173 6.04 2.30 30.05
C ASP A 173 4.93 1.23 29.81
N PHE A 174 5.07 0.46 28.72
CA PHE A 174 4.19 -0.65 28.38
C PHE A 174 4.41 -1.84 29.34
N PRO A 175 3.36 -2.56 29.80
CA PRO A 175 1.96 -2.48 29.35
C PRO A 175 1.03 -1.61 30.21
N LYS A 176 1.35 -1.39 31.49
CA LYS A 176 0.40 -0.85 32.49
C LYS A 176 0.23 0.66 32.42
N ALA A 177 1.35 1.40 32.39
CA ALA A 177 1.36 2.86 32.40
C ALA A 177 1.65 3.43 31.00
N THR A 178 1.21 2.69 29.97
CA THR A 178 1.58 2.95 28.58
C THR A 178 1.31 4.40 28.17
N LYS A 179 2.38 5.12 27.84
CA LYS A 179 2.31 6.45 27.24
C LYS A 179 2.66 6.34 25.76
N ILE A 180 1.75 6.80 24.91
CA ILE A 180 1.93 6.79 23.46
C ILE A 180 2.61 8.11 23.07
N LEU A 181 3.81 8.01 22.49
CA LEU A 181 4.57 9.15 21.98
C LEU A 181 4.35 9.35 20.48
N LYS A 182 4.06 8.27 19.74
CA LYS A 182 3.56 8.29 18.37
C LYS A 182 2.42 7.29 18.22
N ASP A 183 1.27 7.76 17.75
CA ASP A 183 0.11 6.91 17.44
C ASP A 183 0.41 5.94 16.28
N TYR A 184 -0.29 4.80 16.30
CA TYR A 184 -0.07 3.76 15.31
C TYR A 184 -0.57 4.20 13.94
N GLU A 185 0.32 4.14 12.96
CA GLU A 185 -0.01 4.21 11.54
C GLU A 185 0.42 2.92 10.83
N PRO A 186 -0.42 2.31 9.99
CA PRO A 186 -0.03 1.12 9.25
C PRO A 186 1.06 1.45 8.22
N THR A 187 1.83 0.44 7.82
CA THR A 187 2.64 0.55 6.60
C THR A 187 1.70 0.67 5.40
N GLU A 188 1.88 1.73 4.62
CA GLU A 188 1.05 2.02 3.44
C GLU A 188 1.80 1.58 2.19
N ASN A 189 2.11 0.28 2.12
CA ASN A 189 2.83 -0.27 0.99
C ASN A 189 1.99 -0.17 -0.29
N TYR A 190 2.46 0.65 -1.22
CA TYR A 190 1.85 0.86 -2.54
C TYR A 190 2.52 0.01 -3.63
N ARG A 191 3.58 -0.73 -3.30
CA ARG A 191 4.34 -1.55 -4.25
C ARG A 191 3.71 -2.93 -4.41
N PRO A 192 3.74 -3.52 -5.63
CA PRO A 192 3.37 -4.91 -5.82
C PRO A 192 4.13 -5.86 -4.89
N SER A 193 5.41 -5.60 -4.67
CA SER A 193 6.24 -6.43 -3.80
C SER A 193 5.96 -6.18 -2.31
N PRO A 194 5.99 -7.22 -1.46
CA PRO A 194 5.73 -7.09 -0.02
C PRO A 194 6.74 -6.20 0.70
N ASN A 195 6.28 -5.49 1.73
CA ASN A 195 7.08 -4.60 2.56
C ASN A 195 7.07 -5.02 4.04
N PRO A 196 8.23 -5.11 4.71
CA PRO A 196 8.29 -5.49 6.11
C PRO A 196 8.20 -4.28 7.05
N MET A 197 7.33 -4.40 8.05
CA MET A 197 7.32 -3.58 9.26
C MET A 197 7.82 -4.41 10.43
N VAL A 198 8.68 -3.83 11.26
CA VAL A 198 9.29 -4.53 12.41
C VAL A 198 8.77 -3.95 13.71
N VAL A 199 8.49 -4.84 14.66
CA VAL A 199 8.12 -4.52 16.03
C VAL A 199 9.32 -4.82 16.92
N LEU A 200 9.82 -3.80 17.60
CA LEU A 200 10.95 -3.87 18.52
C LEU A 200 10.45 -3.63 19.93
N VAL A 201 10.95 -4.44 20.87
CA VAL A 201 10.68 -4.28 22.30
C VAL A 201 12.00 -4.08 23.01
N PHE A 202 12.12 -2.93 23.66
CA PHE A 202 13.24 -2.58 24.52
C PHE A 202 12.82 -2.67 25.97
N ARG A 203 13.71 -3.14 26.85
CA ARG A 203 13.55 -2.88 28.29
C ARG A 203 13.55 -1.39 28.54
N LYS A 204 12.89 -0.96 29.62
CA LYS A 204 12.95 0.43 30.05
C LYS A 204 14.40 0.84 30.29
N GLY A 205 14.87 1.77 29.45
CA GLY A 205 16.17 2.38 29.59
C GLY A 205 16.25 3.29 30.81
N ARG A 206 17.44 3.83 31.04
CA ARG A 206 17.71 4.75 32.16
C ARG A 206 17.24 6.17 31.88
N ILE A 207 17.14 6.52 30.61
CA ILE A 207 16.78 7.84 30.11
C ILE A 207 15.34 7.80 29.59
N ASP A 208 14.59 8.86 29.89
CA ASP A 208 13.26 9.03 29.34
C ASP A 208 13.29 9.10 27.80
N ILE A 209 12.38 8.37 27.17
CA ILE A 209 12.26 8.35 25.71
C ILE A 209 11.47 9.58 25.25
N GLU A 210 11.99 10.22 24.20
CA GLU A 210 11.34 11.34 23.54
C GLU A 210 10.88 10.93 22.15
N ALA A 211 9.77 11.52 21.69
CA ALA A 211 9.35 11.37 20.30
C ALA A 211 10.43 11.97 19.37
N PRO A 212 10.83 11.26 18.30
CA PRO A 212 11.69 11.84 17.27
C PRO A 212 11.09 13.10 16.66
N LYS A 213 11.94 14.04 16.21
CA LYS A 213 11.50 15.28 15.56
C LYS A 213 10.80 15.03 14.22
N THR A 214 11.20 13.96 13.53
CA THR A 214 10.65 13.51 12.27
C THR A 214 10.33 12.03 12.39
N GLU A 215 9.20 11.65 11.81
CA GLU A 215 8.77 10.26 11.71
C GLU A 215 9.36 9.59 10.46
N GLU A 216 9.73 10.39 9.45
CA GLU A 216 10.47 9.98 8.27
C GLU A 216 11.98 9.91 8.57
N ASP A 217 12.68 9.01 7.89
CA ASP A 217 14.11 8.72 8.09
C ASP A 217 14.48 8.32 9.52
N PHE A 218 13.61 7.55 10.17
CA PHE A 218 13.87 6.99 11.49
C PHE A 218 15.18 6.19 11.50
N ASP A 219 16.10 6.62 12.37
CA ASP A 219 17.43 6.02 12.56
C ASP A 219 17.45 5.28 13.88
N LEU A 220 17.28 3.95 13.81
CA LEU A 220 17.26 3.11 15.00
C LEU A 220 18.58 3.15 15.79
N PRO A 221 19.78 3.03 15.17
CA PRO A 221 21.05 3.21 15.88
C PRO A 221 21.14 4.53 16.63
N SER A 222 20.81 5.65 15.97
CA SER A 222 20.84 6.96 16.61
C SER A 222 19.82 7.08 17.74
N PHE A 223 18.64 6.47 17.58
CA PHE A 223 17.62 6.39 18.62
C PHE A 223 18.10 5.57 19.82
N MET A 224 18.70 4.40 19.60
CA MET A 224 19.24 3.54 20.65
C MET A 224 20.35 4.24 21.43
N LEU A 225 21.32 4.85 20.73
CA LEU A 225 22.42 5.60 21.34
C LEU A 225 21.93 6.81 22.16
N LYS A 226 20.95 7.57 21.63
CA LYS A 226 20.40 8.75 22.32
C LYS A 226 19.73 8.38 23.65
N HIS A 227 19.16 7.18 23.72
CA HIS A 227 18.31 6.75 24.83
C HIS A 227 18.91 5.61 25.67
N GLU A 228 20.20 5.28 25.48
CA GLU A 228 20.91 4.19 26.17
C GLU A 228 20.19 2.83 26.07
N LEU A 229 19.75 2.44 24.86
CA LEU A 229 18.99 1.21 24.61
C LEU A 229 19.79 0.10 23.89
N GLU A 230 21.11 0.27 23.71
CA GLU A 230 21.96 -0.57 22.86
C GLU A 230 21.94 -2.05 23.26
N ASP A 231 21.96 -2.31 24.57
CA ASP A 231 21.90 -3.66 25.13
C ASP A 231 20.48 -4.07 25.56
N ASP A 232 19.49 -3.20 25.39
CA ASP A 232 18.13 -3.41 25.92
C ASP A 232 17.12 -3.89 24.87
N LEU A 233 17.53 -4.10 23.62
CA LEU A 233 16.70 -4.75 22.61
C LEU A 233 16.48 -6.23 22.98
N VAL A 234 15.28 -6.54 23.47
CA VAL A 234 14.93 -7.86 24.02
C VAL A 234 13.87 -8.60 23.23
N GLY A 235 13.11 -7.92 22.37
CA GLY A 235 12.12 -8.56 21.51
C GLY A 235 12.08 -8.00 20.10
N LEU A 236 11.81 -8.88 19.14
CA LEU A 236 11.66 -8.54 17.73
C LEU A 236 10.59 -9.41 17.08
N SER A 237 9.66 -8.80 16.34
CA SER A 237 8.70 -9.48 15.47
C SER A 237 8.55 -8.73 14.15
N ILE A 238 7.97 -9.40 13.15
CA ILE A 238 7.87 -8.89 11.78
C ILE A 238 6.42 -8.99 11.33
N VAL A 239 5.91 -7.91 10.73
CA VAL A 239 4.63 -7.86 10.04
C VAL A 239 4.91 -7.61 8.57
N ILE A 240 4.45 -8.50 7.69
CA ILE A 240 4.68 -8.39 6.25
C ILE A 240 3.42 -7.83 5.60
N ALA A 241 3.51 -6.67 4.98
CA ALA A 241 2.39 -6.04 4.30
C ALA A 241 2.46 -6.21 2.78
N SER A 242 1.34 -6.59 2.16
CA SER A 242 1.15 -6.55 0.71
C SER A 242 0.86 -5.12 0.25
N ASN A 243 0.52 -4.94 -1.04
CA ASN A 243 -0.26 -3.78 -1.45
C ASN A 243 -1.76 -4.03 -1.30
N ASP A 244 -2.51 -2.93 -1.28
CA ASP A 244 -3.93 -2.90 -1.51
C ASP A 244 -4.35 -1.52 -2.08
N PRO A 245 -5.58 -1.39 -2.62
CA PRO A 245 -6.09 -0.11 -3.11
C PRO A 245 -6.08 1.00 -2.05
N PHE A 246 -6.28 0.66 -0.78
CA PHE A 246 -6.26 1.61 0.34
C PHE A 246 -4.90 2.30 0.49
N ALA A 247 -3.80 1.54 0.50
CA ALA A 247 -2.45 2.09 0.59
C ALA A 247 -2.08 2.90 -0.66
N ILE A 248 -2.45 2.43 -1.85
CA ILE A 248 -2.23 3.15 -3.11
C ILE A 248 -2.93 4.52 -3.07
N GLU A 249 -4.21 4.55 -2.69
CA GLU A 249 -5.00 5.79 -2.63
C GLU A 249 -4.44 6.78 -1.61
N LYS A 250 -4.01 6.30 -0.44
CA LYS A 250 -3.40 7.18 0.56
C LYS A 250 -2.12 7.86 0.07
N GLN A 251 -1.28 7.13 -0.67
CA GLN A 251 -0.05 7.69 -1.25
C GLN A 251 -0.35 8.66 -2.38
N ARG A 252 -1.42 8.38 -3.15
CA ARG A 252 -1.94 9.28 -4.18
C ARG A 252 -2.43 10.60 -3.59
N ILE A 253 -3.26 10.56 -2.55
CA ILE A 253 -3.78 11.75 -1.86
C ILE A 253 -2.65 12.56 -1.20
N ARG A 254 -1.62 11.89 -0.67
CA ARG A 254 -0.41 12.54 -0.14
C ARG A 254 0.47 13.15 -1.25
N GLY A 255 0.13 12.95 -2.52
CA GLY A 255 0.89 13.47 -3.66
C GLY A 255 2.30 12.87 -3.77
N LYS A 256 2.51 11.67 -3.21
CA LYS A 256 3.80 10.94 -3.24
C LYS A 256 3.91 10.08 -4.49
N VAL A 257 2.91 9.22 -4.74
CA VAL A 257 2.85 8.30 -5.89
C VAL A 257 1.40 8.04 -6.29
N ASP A 258 1.11 8.00 -7.59
CA ASP A 258 -0.16 7.51 -8.14
C ASP A 258 0.01 6.13 -8.81
N TYR A 259 -0.37 5.06 -8.10
CA TYR A 259 -0.31 3.70 -8.63
C TYR A 259 -1.70 3.11 -8.92
N CYS A 260 -2.75 3.93 -9.01
CA CYS A 260 -4.12 3.44 -9.19
C CYS A 260 -4.33 2.72 -10.52
N HIS A 261 -3.63 3.11 -11.59
CA HIS A 261 -3.74 2.47 -12.90
C HIS A 261 -3.33 1.00 -12.91
N SER A 262 -2.46 0.58 -11.98
CA SER A 262 -2.09 -0.84 -11.83
C SER A 262 -3.29 -1.73 -11.51
N LEU A 263 -4.30 -1.19 -10.80
CA LEU A 263 -5.53 -1.91 -10.48
C LEU A 263 -6.34 -2.20 -11.75
N LEU A 264 -6.37 -1.26 -12.68
CA LEU A 264 -7.04 -1.42 -13.98
C LEU A 264 -6.28 -2.41 -14.86
N GLN A 265 -4.95 -2.29 -14.93
CA GLN A 265 -4.11 -3.26 -15.65
C GLN A 265 -4.34 -4.68 -15.12
N ASN A 266 -4.30 -4.87 -13.81
CA ASN A 266 -4.56 -6.16 -13.18
C ASN A 266 -5.97 -6.69 -13.50
N LYS A 267 -7.02 -5.85 -13.39
CA LYS A 267 -8.40 -6.26 -13.75
C LYS A 267 -8.48 -6.76 -15.20
N ILE A 268 -7.93 -5.99 -16.14
CA ILE A 268 -7.99 -6.31 -17.58
C ILE A 268 -7.15 -7.55 -17.89
N MET A 269 -5.95 -7.69 -17.32
CA MET A 269 -5.07 -8.82 -17.56
C MET A 269 -5.60 -10.12 -16.96
N SER A 270 -6.16 -10.07 -15.75
CA SER A 270 -6.70 -11.26 -15.08
C SER A 270 -8.05 -11.72 -15.64
N ASN A 271 -8.89 -10.78 -16.08
CA ASN A 271 -10.18 -11.10 -16.67
C ASN A 271 -10.47 -10.21 -17.89
N PRO A 272 -9.84 -10.50 -19.05
CA PRO A 272 -9.98 -9.67 -20.23
C PRO A 272 -11.44 -9.70 -20.72
N PRO A 273 -12.11 -8.54 -20.82
CA PRO A 273 -13.49 -8.50 -21.26
C PRO A 273 -13.59 -8.96 -22.72
N ARG A 274 -14.18 -10.14 -22.92
CA ARG A 274 -14.27 -10.82 -24.22
C ARG A 274 -15.08 -10.03 -25.26
N HIS A 275 -15.97 -9.15 -24.80
CA HIS A 275 -16.87 -8.38 -25.64
C HIS A 275 -16.35 -6.96 -25.95
N HIS A 276 -15.18 -6.58 -25.44
CA HIS A 276 -14.62 -5.24 -25.64
C HIS A 276 -13.52 -5.29 -26.70
N SER A 277 -13.92 -5.15 -27.97
CA SER A 277 -13.02 -5.28 -29.13
C SER A 277 -11.92 -4.22 -29.16
N ILE A 278 -12.17 -3.04 -28.58
CA ILE A 278 -11.20 -1.94 -28.57
C ILE A 278 -10.13 -2.09 -27.49
N LEU A 279 -10.48 -2.62 -26.31
CA LEU A 279 -9.54 -2.77 -25.19
C LEU A 279 -8.39 -3.72 -25.55
N GLN A 280 -8.65 -4.71 -26.40
CA GLN A 280 -7.64 -5.63 -26.92
C GLN A 280 -6.63 -4.97 -27.87
N ARG A 281 -6.93 -3.79 -28.40
CA ARG A 281 -6.07 -3.05 -29.33
C ARG A 281 -5.27 -1.94 -28.65
N LEU A 282 -5.56 -1.66 -27.39
CA LEU A 282 -4.86 -0.63 -26.62
C LEU A 282 -3.63 -1.24 -25.93
N PRO A 283 -2.53 -0.49 -25.80
CA PRO A 283 -1.34 -0.92 -25.06
C PRO A 283 -1.60 -0.80 -23.55
N ILE A 284 -2.40 -1.71 -22.99
CA ILE A 284 -2.82 -1.67 -21.58
C ILE A 284 -1.63 -1.72 -20.62
N ASP A 285 -0.57 -2.43 -21.00
CA ASP A 285 0.69 -2.54 -20.26
C ASP A 285 1.50 -1.23 -20.21
N GLU A 286 1.24 -0.30 -21.13
CA GLU A 286 1.89 1.02 -21.16
C GLU A 286 1.14 2.10 -20.37
N ILE A 287 -0.03 1.79 -19.80
CA ILE A 287 -0.76 2.72 -18.94
C ILE A 287 0.08 3.03 -17.70
N ASP A 288 0.32 4.32 -17.45
CA ASP A 288 1.15 4.79 -16.34
C ASP A 288 0.51 5.95 -15.53
N SER A 289 -0.75 6.26 -15.85
CA SER A 289 -1.46 7.43 -15.35
C SER A 289 -2.90 7.10 -14.99
N TRP A 290 -3.44 7.76 -13.97
CA TRP A 290 -4.84 7.66 -13.56
C TRP A 290 -5.56 8.99 -13.74
N LEU A 291 -6.78 8.95 -14.29
CA LEU A 291 -7.63 10.12 -14.49
C LEU A 291 -8.95 9.92 -13.76
N SER A 292 -9.38 10.95 -13.06
CA SER A 292 -10.71 11.01 -12.44
C SER A 292 -11.65 11.72 -13.40
N VAL A 293 -12.69 11.01 -13.84
CA VAL A 293 -13.67 11.50 -14.82
C VAL A 293 -15.04 11.54 -14.16
N SER A 294 -15.73 12.67 -14.29
CA SER A 294 -17.07 12.85 -13.73
C SER A 294 -17.99 13.59 -14.67
N PHE A 295 -19.29 13.34 -14.55
CA PHE A 295 -20.35 14.02 -15.28
C PHE A 295 -21.28 14.74 -14.33
N GLU A 296 -21.65 15.97 -14.66
CA GLU A 296 -22.66 16.72 -13.93
C GLU A 296 -24.06 16.35 -14.43
N GLN A 297 -24.80 15.56 -13.65
CA GLN A 297 -26.19 15.26 -13.94
C GLN A 297 -27.08 16.41 -13.44
N PHE A 298 -27.88 17.00 -14.33
CA PHE A 298 -28.90 17.97 -13.95
C PHE A 298 -30.14 17.30 -13.37
N SER A 299 -30.84 18.01 -12.48
CA SER A 299 -32.15 17.55 -12.01
C SER A 299 -33.13 17.53 -13.18
N MET A 300 -33.74 16.38 -13.44
CA MET A 300 -34.72 16.21 -14.50
C MET A 300 -35.98 15.55 -13.96
N ASN A 301 -37.13 16.10 -14.32
CA ASN A 301 -38.44 15.47 -14.11
C ASN A 301 -39.16 15.56 -15.45
N ALA A 302 -39.19 14.44 -16.18
CA ALA A 302 -39.75 14.39 -17.52
C ALA A 302 -40.58 13.12 -17.72
N ASN A 303 -41.55 13.18 -18.61
CA ASN A 303 -42.27 11.99 -19.08
C ASN A 303 -41.74 11.64 -20.47
N ALA A 304 -41.14 10.47 -20.61
CA ALA A 304 -40.64 9.94 -21.89
C ALA A 304 -41.15 8.51 -22.06
N CYS A 305 -41.65 8.18 -23.26
CA CYS A 305 -42.19 6.85 -23.58
C CYS A 305 -43.20 6.32 -22.53
N CYS A 306 -44.14 7.15 -22.08
CA CYS A 306 -45.12 6.84 -21.03
C CYS A 306 -44.54 6.49 -19.66
N GLN A 307 -43.23 6.71 -19.44
CA GLN A 307 -42.57 6.56 -18.16
C GLN A 307 -42.18 7.93 -17.60
N ARG A 308 -42.36 8.08 -16.28
CA ARG A 308 -41.89 9.26 -15.56
C ARG A 308 -40.45 9.03 -15.14
N ILE A 309 -39.54 9.84 -15.66
CA ILE A 309 -38.12 9.84 -15.35
C ILE A 309 -37.86 10.94 -14.34
N LEU A 310 -37.29 10.58 -13.19
CA LEU A 310 -36.91 11.50 -12.13
C LEU A 310 -35.43 11.30 -11.82
N LEU A 311 -34.60 12.24 -12.25
CA LEU A 311 -33.16 12.25 -12.01
C LEU A 311 -32.81 13.38 -11.05
N PRO A 312 -32.14 13.10 -9.92
CA PRO A 312 -31.65 14.13 -9.02
C PRO A 312 -30.43 14.83 -9.63
N LYS A 313 -30.17 16.06 -9.20
CA LYS A 313 -28.90 16.73 -9.50
C LYS A 313 -27.78 16.05 -8.72
N MET A 314 -26.75 15.55 -9.40
CA MET A 314 -25.59 14.91 -8.77
C MET A 314 -24.38 14.84 -9.71
N SER A 315 -23.18 14.75 -9.16
CA SER A 315 -21.97 14.42 -9.91
C SER A 315 -21.81 12.90 -9.98
N VAL A 316 -21.72 12.35 -11.18
CA VAL A 316 -21.54 10.90 -11.43
C VAL A 316 -20.09 10.66 -11.80
N PHE A 317 -19.33 10.05 -10.91
CA PHE A 317 -17.94 9.64 -11.15
C PHE A 317 -17.91 8.33 -11.92
N LEU A 318 -17.02 8.25 -12.91
CA LEU A 318 -16.77 6.99 -13.61
C LEU A 318 -15.96 6.07 -12.69
N ASP A 319 -16.43 4.84 -12.56
CA ASP A 319 -15.73 3.77 -11.87
C ASP A 319 -15.09 2.83 -12.91
N PRO A 320 -13.78 2.99 -13.19
CA PRO A 320 -13.08 2.17 -14.20
C PRO A 320 -12.88 0.71 -13.77
N LEU A 321 -13.07 0.40 -12.49
CA LEU A 321 -12.96 -0.96 -11.94
C LEU A 321 -14.34 -1.59 -11.70
N GLY A 322 -15.41 -0.82 -11.78
CA GLY A 322 -16.80 -1.28 -11.77
C GLY A 322 -17.32 -1.60 -13.16
N ASP A 323 -18.52 -2.18 -13.19
CA ASP A 323 -19.25 -2.50 -14.42
C ASP A 323 -20.60 -1.73 -14.47
N ILE A 324 -20.67 -0.57 -13.80
CA ILE A 324 -21.89 0.23 -13.67
C ILE A 324 -22.13 1.02 -14.97
N SER A 325 -23.32 0.87 -15.55
CA SER A 325 -23.77 1.70 -16.68
C SER A 325 -24.20 3.08 -16.21
N ILE A 326 -23.70 4.13 -16.86
CA ILE A 326 -24.19 5.50 -16.67
C ILE A 326 -25.36 5.79 -17.62
N SER A 327 -26.28 6.65 -17.20
CA SER A 327 -27.40 7.07 -18.05
C SER A 327 -26.90 7.95 -19.19
N ALA A 328 -27.43 7.73 -20.41
CA ALA A 328 -27.13 8.57 -21.57
C ALA A 328 -27.54 10.05 -21.35
N LEU A 329 -28.48 10.31 -20.43
CA LEU A 329 -28.88 11.67 -20.06
C LEU A 329 -27.78 12.39 -19.25
N THR A 330 -27.00 11.63 -18.48
CA THR A 330 -25.88 12.14 -17.68
C THR A 330 -24.69 12.54 -18.58
N THR A 331 -24.56 11.89 -19.74
CA THR A 331 -23.49 12.16 -20.71
C THR A 331 -23.82 13.26 -21.71
N LEU A 332 -24.94 13.99 -21.55
CA LEU A 332 -25.31 15.09 -22.45
C LEU A 332 -24.37 16.30 -22.32
N THR A 333 -23.71 16.45 -21.17
CA THR A 333 -22.69 17.46 -20.98
C THR A 333 -21.29 16.87 -21.05
N PRO A 334 -20.29 17.66 -21.49
CA PRO A 334 -18.89 17.24 -21.44
C PRO A 334 -18.49 16.81 -20.01
N PRO A 335 -17.61 15.80 -19.90
CA PRO A 335 -17.09 15.38 -18.61
C PRO A 335 -16.16 16.43 -18.01
N SER A 336 -16.07 16.44 -16.68
CA SER A 336 -14.94 17.00 -15.94
C SER A 336 -13.85 15.92 -15.83
N VAL A 337 -12.62 16.28 -16.17
CA VAL A 337 -11.45 15.40 -16.07
C VAL A 337 -10.39 16.05 -15.19
N SER A 338 -9.86 15.29 -14.24
CA SER A 338 -8.77 15.74 -13.37
C SER A 338 -7.74 14.64 -13.13
N SER A 339 -6.49 15.04 -12.89
CA SER A 339 -5.42 14.14 -12.46
C SER A 339 -4.83 14.62 -11.13
N MET A 340 -4.28 13.69 -10.36
CA MET A 340 -3.61 14.05 -9.10
C MET A 340 -2.25 14.67 -9.40
N ARG A 341 -1.97 15.83 -8.82
CA ARG A 341 -0.64 16.44 -8.93
C ARG A 341 0.33 15.77 -7.94
N ILE A 342 1.25 14.97 -8.46
CA ILE A 342 2.34 14.40 -7.67
C ILE A 342 3.42 15.47 -7.44
N THR A 343 3.74 15.75 -6.18
CA THR A 343 4.70 16.81 -5.82
C THR A 343 6.13 16.29 -5.88
N SER A 344 6.98 16.96 -6.65
CA SER A 344 8.40 16.62 -6.77
C SER A 344 9.25 17.17 -5.60
N SER A 345 8.67 17.48 -4.44
CA SER A 345 9.35 18.29 -3.41
C SER A 345 9.59 17.58 -2.08
N GLN A 346 9.02 16.39 -1.85
CA GLN A 346 9.11 15.75 -0.52
C GLN A 346 9.74 14.34 -0.52
N SER A 347 9.78 13.60 -1.63
CA SER A 347 10.56 12.33 -1.68
C SER A 347 10.91 11.90 -3.12
N ASN A 348 11.89 12.56 -3.75
CA ASN A 348 12.28 12.38 -5.15
C ASN A 348 13.12 11.13 -5.47
N TYR A 349 12.97 10.03 -4.72
CA TYR A 349 13.63 8.79 -5.09
C TYR A 349 12.80 7.90 -6.02
N ILE A 350 11.60 8.33 -6.37
CA ILE A 350 10.66 7.58 -7.21
C ILE A 350 10.63 8.26 -8.58
N ASN A 351 11.47 7.79 -9.50
CA ASN A 351 11.44 8.17 -10.92
C ASN A 351 10.39 7.36 -11.72
N TYR A 352 9.35 6.91 -11.03
CA TYR A 352 8.30 6.05 -11.56
C TYR A 352 7.37 6.82 -12.50
N HIS A 353 6.91 7.98 -12.04
CA HIS A 353 6.08 8.84 -12.86
C HIS A 353 6.92 9.42 -13.99
N ARG A 354 6.31 9.55 -15.18
CA ARG A 354 6.78 10.52 -16.17
C ARG A 354 6.71 11.89 -15.51
N GLN A 355 7.83 12.31 -14.89
CA GLN A 355 7.89 13.47 -14.02
C GLN A 355 7.58 14.72 -14.82
N THR A 356 6.45 15.36 -14.55
CA THR A 356 6.00 16.58 -15.23
C THR A 356 7.05 17.70 -15.22
N ARG A 357 7.93 17.81 -14.20
CA ARG A 357 9.04 18.78 -14.21
C ARG A 357 10.18 18.48 -15.20
N ASN A 358 10.42 17.23 -15.58
CA ASN A 358 11.37 16.93 -16.65
C ASN A 358 10.79 17.26 -18.04
N PHE A 359 9.48 17.47 -18.14
CA PHE A 359 8.78 17.82 -19.38
C PHE A 359 8.43 19.32 -19.49
N VAL A 360 8.23 20.02 -18.36
CA VAL A 360 7.85 21.46 -18.34
C VAL A 360 8.96 22.38 -18.88
N GLU A 361 10.23 21.97 -18.86
CA GLU A 361 11.31 22.83 -19.38
C GLU A 361 11.78 22.45 -20.80
N LEU A 362 11.38 21.29 -21.35
CA LEU A 362 11.93 20.79 -22.63
C LEU A 362 10.92 20.18 -23.62
N SER A 363 9.64 19.97 -23.28
CA SER A 363 8.68 19.41 -24.25
C SER A 363 7.29 20.04 -24.18
N ASN A 364 6.87 20.65 -25.28
CA ASN A 364 5.47 21.02 -25.55
C ASN A 364 4.63 19.77 -25.85
N GLU A 365 4.61 18.79 -24.95
CA GLU A 365 3.76 17.61 -25.09
C GLU A 365 2.30 18.01 -24.89
N LYS A 366 1.48 17.59 -25.85
CA LYS A 366 0.05 17.82 -25.87
C LYS A 366 -0.66 16.49 -25.77
N PHE A 367 -1.70 16.45 -24.96
CA PHE A 367 -2.48 15.26 -24.69
C PHE A 367 -3.79 15.28 -25.47
N SER A 368 -4.31 14.10 -25.76
CA SER A 368 -5.67 13.92 -26.28
C SER A 368 -6.45 13.05 -25.29
N LEU A 369 -7.66 13.47 -24.96
CA LEU A 369 -8.59 12.71 -24.14
C LEU A 369 -9.74 12.23 -25.02
N ALA A 370 -10.02 10.94 -25.00
CA ALA A 370 -11.09 10.34 -25.78
C ALA A 370 -11.98 9.46 -24.90
N ILE A 371 -13.30 9.58 -25.06
CA ILE A 371 -14.27 8.63 -24.52
C ILE A 371 -14.78 7.82 -25.70
N ILE A 372 -14.51 6.52 -25.67
CA ILE A 372 -14.87 5.58 -26.73
C ILE A 372 -15.69 4.45 -26.13
N ASP A 373 -16.79 4.09 -26.80
CA ASP A 373 -17.57 2.90 -26.48
C ASP A 373 -16.69 1.65 -26.67
N ALA A 374 -16.51 0.90 -25.59
CA ALA A 374 -15.67 -0.29 -25.59
C ALA A 374 -16.20 -1.44 -26.47
N HIS A 375 -17.52 -1.49 -26.71
CA HIS A 375 -18.17 -2.54 -27.48
C HIS A 375 -18.09 -2.27 -28.99
N HIS A 376 -18.56 -1.09 -29.40
CA HIS A 376 -18.73 -0.75 -30.82
C HIS A 376 -17.60 0.13 -31.36
N GLY A 377 -16.76 0.70 -30.48
CA GLY A 377 -15.69 1.63 -30.88
C GLY A 377 -16.18 3.03 -31.26
N HIS A 378 -17.40 3.40 -30.87
CA HIS A 378 -17.94 4.73 -31.15
C HIS A 378 -17.29 5.80 -30.28
N LEU A 379 -16.75 6.84 -30.91
CA LEU A 379 -16.22 8.01 -30.22
C LEU A 379 -17.36 8.89 -29.72
N HIS A 380 -17.46 9.05 -28.41
CA HIS A 380 -18.46 9.89 -27.75
C HIS A 380 -17.96 11.31 -27.48
N TRP A 381 -16.68 11.45 -27.17
CA TRP A 381 -16.07 12.74 -26.85
C TRP A 381 -14.58 12.68 -27.15
N LEU A 382 -14.03 13.77 -27.68
CA LEU A 382 -12.61 13.93 -27.97
C LEU A 382 -12.21 15.37 -27.69
N GLU A 383 -11.17 15.54 -26.90
CA GLU A 383 -10.46 16.79 -26.72
C GLU A 383 -9.00 16.56 -27.08
N VAL A 384 -8.44 17.43 -27.91
CA VAL A 384 -7.06 17.33 -28.41
C VAL A 384 -6.28 18.56 -28.00
N ASP A 385 -4.96 18.49 -28.19
CA ASP A 385 -4.05 19.61 -27.95
C ASP A 385 -3.99 20.12 -26.50
N ILE A 386 -4.36 19.29 -25.52
CA ILE A 386 -4.40 19.69 -24.10
C ILE A 386 -2.97 19.86 -23.57
N PRO A 387 -2.58 21.05 -23.11
CA PRO A 387 -1.27 21.25 -22.52
C PRO A 387 -1.11 20.44 -21.24
N ALA A 388 0.07 19.84 -21.03
CA ALA A 388 0.41 19.14 -19.79
C ALA A 388 0.12 19.99 -18.53
N ALA A 389 0.36 21.30 -18.59
CA ALA A 389 0.13 22.22 -17.48
C ALA A 389 -1.36 22.29 -17.06
N ASN A 390 -2.30 22.16 -18.01
CA ASN A 390 -3.73 22.28 -17.75
C ASN A 390 -4.27 21.02 -17.05
N LEU A 391 -3.77 19.84 -17.40
CA LEU A 391 -4.12 18.59 -16.70
C LEU A 391 -3.58 18.58 -15.26
N ASN A 392 -2.44 19.24 -15.02
CA ASN A 392 -1.73 19.23 -13.74
C ASN A 392 -2.13 20.36 -12.77
N ALA A 393 -3.03 21.26 -13.16
CA ALA A 393 -3.41 22.46 -12.41
C ALA A 393 -4.34 22.15 -11.21
N ALA A 394 -4.10 21.05 -10.49
CA ALA A 394 -4.89 20.46 -9.41
C ALA A 394 -5.13 21.34 -8.15
N ASN A 395 -5.22 22.66 -8.29
CA ASN A 395 -5.61 23.63 -7.27
C ASN A 395 -6.76 24.50 -7.82
N GLY A 396 -8.01 24.00 -7.73
CA GLY A 396 -9.22 24.78 -8.00
C GLY A 396 -10.28 23.98 -8.75
N ASN A 397 -11.35 23.58 -8.05
CA ASN A 397 -12.65 23.15 -8.60
C ASN A 397 -12.68 22.28 -9.87
N GLY A 398 -11.71 21.38 -10.10
CA GLY A 398 -11.85 20.27 -11.06
C GLY A 398 -12.33 20.63 -12.46
N LEU A 399 -12.06 21.84 -12.96
CA LEU A 399 -12.40 22.25 -14.31
C LEU A 399 -11.11 22.31 -15.12
N THR A 400 -10.94 21.37 -16.05
CA THR A 400 -10.16 21.68 -17.26
C THR A 400 -10.76 22.96 -17.84
N PRO A 401 -10.00 24.04 -18.06
CA PRO A 401 -10.52 25.21 -18.74
C PRO A 401 -10.92 24.77 -20.15
N ILE A 402 -12.23 24.81 -20.38
CA ILE A 402 -12.92 24.61 -21.65
C ILE A 402 -12.08 25.28 -22.76
N PRO A 403 -11.67 24.59 -23.83
CA PRO A 403 -11.08 25.27 -24.96
C PRO A 403 -12.15 26.16 -25.56
N PHE A 404 -11.81 27.45 -25.69
CA PHE A 404 -12.61 28.46 -26.35
C PHE A 404 -13.22 27.90 -27.65
N SER A 405 -14.52 28.16 -27.79
CA SER A 405 -15.28 28.11 -29.05
C SER A 405 -14.56 28.77 -30.21
#